data_AF-A0A7Z9P1Y6-F1
#
_entry.id   AF-A0A7Z9P1Y6-F1
#
_cell.length_a   1.000
_cell.length_b   1.000
_cell.length_c   1.000
_cell.angle_alpha   90.00
_cell.angle_beta   90.00
_cell.angle_gamma   90.00
#
_symmetry.space_group_name_H-M   'P 1'
#
loop_
_entity.id
_entity.type
_entity.pdbx_description
1 polymer ?
#
loop_
_entity_poly.entity_id
_entity_poly.type
_entity_poly.pdbx_seq_one_letter_code
_entity_poly.pdbx_strand_id
1 'polypeptide(L)'
;MSHLYLLGVATLTLTSAGFAGSDTNADLQARLEAAEARINELSVATNNNWLNDARSDEIRSLVHDVLADADTRASLQGSGSTAGYNGGFTVGSADGNWSLTMNGLLQTSWSNVDIDTVGVVGSDGWGFNNPNSWMNFSGTIAGDYSYDVRYNWDTATTEWANGSFDLGDGWGMTMGTFKVATNREDMIDDQYQLNLLNQVTGTAIADARAYTVGNGIQLGYSGDEMRFWASLTNLVAGGPVANDSQNNVNLRLEYMVEGTWSQFDQFTSANGGASGTLIGVSYNTVSANAVAGPNNDTDGDNTLTIDAQL
;
A
#
# COMPACT_ATOMS: atom_id res chain seq x y z
N MET A 1 -4.76 17.93 65.46
CA MET A 1 -4.04 18.27 64.20
C MET A 1 -2.97 19.29 64.55
N SER A 2 -1.67 19.13 64.31
CA SER A 2 -0.76 17.98 64.25
C SER A 2 0.63 18.60 64.11
N HIS A 3 1.48 18.33 65.10
CA HIS A 3 2.96 18.38 65.09
C HIS A 3 3.68 19.66 64.62
N LEU A 4 3.94 20.55 65.58
CA LEU A 4 5.05 21.51 65.54
C LEU A 4 6.16 20.97 66.46
N TYR A 5 7.24 20.45 65.87
CA TYR A 5 8.40 19.96 66.62
C TYR A 5 9.27 21.14 67.07
N LEU A 6 9.36 21.27 68.40
CA LEU A 6 10.03 22.33 69.15
C LEU A 6 11.55 22.20 69.03
N LEU A 7 12.20 23.25 68.49
CA LEU A 7 13.64 23.46 68.58
C LEU A 7 14.06 23.58 70.06
N GLY A 8 14.87 22.65 70.54
CA GLY A 8 15.55 22.75 71.82
C GLY A 8 16.77 23.66 71.72
N VAL A 9 16.60 24.96 71.98
CA VAL A 9 17.72 25.90 72.20
C VAL A 9 18.06 25.86 73.69
N ALA A 10 19.12 25.14 74.05
CA ALA A 10 19.69 25.21 75.39
C ALA A 10 20.49 26.51 75.53
N THR A 11 19.91 27.46 76.26
CA THR A 11 20.55 28.69 76.76
C THR A 11 21.78 28.35 77.61
N LEU A 12 22.96 28.76 77.13
CA LEU A 12 24.22 28.69 77.87
C LEU A 12 24.34 29.93 78.78
N THR A 13 24.07 29.77 80.07
CA THR A 13 24.27 30.81 81.09
C THR A 13 25.76 30.98 81.38
N LEU A 14 26.29 32.15 81.00
CA LEU A 14 27.68 32.55 81.20
C LEU A 14 27.81 33.34 82.53
N THR A 15 28.25 32.67 83.59
CA THR A 15 28.64 33.34 84.86
C THR A 15 30.11 33.71 84.85
N SER A 16 30.39 35.01 84.92
CA SER A 16 31.72 35.60 84.99
C SER A 16 32.34 35.51 86.38
N ALA A 17 33.53 34.90 86.49
CA ALA A 17 34.52 35.18 87.53
C ALA A 17 35.91 35.10 86.90
N GLY A 18 36.73 36.12 87.13
CA GLY A 18 37.93 36.42 86.33
C GLY A 18 39.16 35.54 86.57
N PHE A 19 40.19 35.90 85.77
CA PHE A 19 41.58 35.45 85.68
C PHE A 19 41.94 34.46 84.54
N ALA A 20 43.03 34.81 83.83
CA ALA A 20 43.74 34.13 82.74
C ALA A 20 43.19 34.27 81.30
N GLY A 21 43.50 35.41 80.67
CA GLY A 21 43.46 35.54 79.21
C GLY A 21 44.66 34.84 78.57
N SER A 22 44.40 33.77 77.82
CA SER A 22 45.26 33.14 76.80
C SER A 22 44.59 31.85 76.30
N ASP A 23 44.05 31.04 77.22
CA ASP A 23 43.57 29.67 76.91
C ASP A 23 42.20 29.60 76.23
N THR A 24 41.29 30.56 76.46
CA THR A 24 39.95 30.55 75.85
C THR A 24 39.95 30.91 74.37
N ASN A 25 40.85 31.79 73.91
CA ASN A 25 40.99 32.09 72.48
C ASN A 25 41.64 30.94 71.71
N ALA A 26 42.60 30.24 72.32
CA ALA A 26 43.22 29.06 71.73
C ALA A 26 42.23 27.89 71.63
N ASP A 27 41.41 27.65 72.66
CA ASP A 27 40.36 26.62 72.65
C ASP A 27 39.25 26.95 71.64
N LEU A 28 38.85 28.22 71.51
CA LEU A 28 37.88 28.65 70.50
C LEU A 28 38.43 28.50 69.07
N GLN A 29 39.71 28.81 68.82
CA GLN A 29 40.36 28.57 67.53
C GLN A 29 40.45 27.08 67.20
N ALA A 30 40.84 26.25 68.16
CA ALA A 30 40.91 24.79 67.99
C ALA A 30 39.54 24.17 67.68
N ARG A 31 38.47 24.66 68.32
CA ARG A 31 37.09 24.23 68.03
C ARG A 31 36.62 24.71 66.66
N LEU A 32 37.05 25.88 66.21
CA LEU A 32 36.72 26.41 64.89
C LEU A 32 37.39 25.57 63.79
N GLU A 33 38.68 25.28 63.91
CA GLU A 33 39.41 24.42 62.96
C GLU A 33 38.84 23.00 62.93
N ALA A 34 38.46 22.44 64.09
CA ALA A 34 37.80 21.14 64.15
C ALA A 34 36.41 21.15 63.50
N ALA A 35 35.65 22.25 63.66
CA ALA A 35 34.36 22.42 63.01
C ALA A 35 34.51 22.59 61.49
N GLU A 36 35.48 23.36 61.02
CA GLU A 36 35.80 23.52 59.60
C GLU A 36 36.24 22.20 58.96
N ALA A 37 37.07 21.41 59.66
CA ALA A 37 37.44 20.07 59.22
C ALA A 37 36.22 19.14 59.10
N ARG A 38 35.33 19.15 60.09
CA ARG A 38 34.07 18.38 60.08
C ARG A 38 33.13 18.83 58.97
N ILE A 39 33.04 20.14 58.71
CA ILE A 39 32.23 20.73 57.64
C ILE A 39 32.80 20.34 56.27
N ASN A 40 34.12 20.35 56.09
CA ASN A 40 34.76 19.91 54.85
C ASN A 40 34.52 18.41 54.60
N GLU A 41 34.62 17.57 55.63
CA GLU A 41 34.33 16.14 55.53
C GLU A 41 32.86 15.86 55.19
N LEU A 42 31.92 16.53 55.88
CA LEU A 42 30.49 16.46 55.58
C LEU A 42 30.16 17.00 54.19
N SER A 43 30.82 18.07 53.76
CA SER A 43 30.67 18.66 52.43
C SER A 43 31.12 17.68 51.34
N VAL A 44 32.25 16.99 51.53
CA VAL A 44 32.74 15.97 50.59
C VAL A 44 31.83 14.73 50.56
N ALA A 45 31.36 14.25 51.72
CA ALA A 45 30.45 13.11 51.80
C ALA A 45 29.09 13.41 51.17
N THR A 46 28.53 14.59 51.46
CA THR A 46 27.30 15.09 50.81
C THR A 46 27.53 15.30 49.32
N ASN A 47 28.74 15.76 48.93
CA ASN A 47 29.10 15.97 47.53
C ASN A 47 29.08 14.68 46.71
N ASN A 48 29.63 13.59 47.27
CA ASN A 48 29.61 12.28 46.64
C ASN A 48 28.21 11.68 46.58
N ASN A 49 27.35 11.96 47.56
CA ASN A 49 26.00 11.41 47.58
C ASN A 49 25.08 12.08 46.55
N TRP A 50 25.13 13.41 46.39
CA TRP A 50 24.36 14.07 45.32
C TRP A 50 24.86 13.67 43.93
N LEU A 51 26.17 13.41 43.77
CA LEU A 51 26.72 12.89 42.52
C LEU A 51 26.18 11.49 42.22
N ASN A 52 25.96 10.65 43.24
CA ASN A 52 25.37 9.32 43.07
C ASN A 52 23.86 9.37 42.82
N ASP A 53 23.14 10.29 43.46
CA ASP A 53 21.70 10.47 43.27
C ASP A 53 21.40 11.09 41.90
N ALA A 54 22.13 12.15 41.52
CA ALA A 54 22.03 12.77 40.19
C ALA A 54 22.42 11.79 39.08
N ARG A 55 23.50 11.02 39.27
CA ARG A 55 23.84 9.93 38.33
C ARG A 55 22.79 8.83 38.30
N SER A 56 22.18 8.48 39.44
CA SER A 56 21.10 7.48 39.47
C SER A 56 19.88 7.96 38.71
N ASP A 57 19.52 9.23 38.83
CA ASP A 57 18.39 9.81 38.11
C ASP A 57 18.68 9.93 36.61
N GLU A 58 19.91 10.29 36.24
CA GLU A 58 20.37 10.29 34.85
C GLU A 58 20.37 8.87 34.24
N ILE A 59 20.82 7.86 34.99
CA ILE A 59 20.77 6.45 34.57
C ILE A 59 19.31 5.98 34.44
N ARG A 60 18.42 6.34 35.37
CA ARG A 60 16.98 6.01 35.27
C ARG A 60 16.34 6.65 34.05
N SER A 61 16.66 7.92 33.77
CA SER A 61 16.19 8.62 32.57
C SER A 61 16.69 7.93 31.31
N LEU A 62 17.98 7.59 31.24
CA LEU A 62 18.55 6.90 30.10
C LEU A 62 17.93 5.51 29.88
N VAL A 63 17.71 4.74 30.96
CA VAL A 63 17.04 3.43 30.87
C VAL A 63 15.59 3.60 30.45
N HIS A 64 14.88 4.60 30.95
CA HIS A 64 13.51 4.89 30.53
C HIS A 64 13.45 5.25 29.04
N ASP A 65 14.39 6.07 28.55
CA ASP A 65 14.49 6.43 27.14
C ASP A 65 14.83 5.21 26.28
N VAL A 66 15.75 4.34 26.72
CA VAL A 66 16.09 3.09 26.04
C VAL A 66 14.93 2.10 26.04
N LEU A 67 14.15 2.02 27.12
CA LEU A 67 12.97 1.17 27.20
C LEU A 67 11.83 1.71 26.33
N ALA A 68 11.60 3.03 26.32
CA ALA A 68 10.61 3.65 25.44
C ALA A 68 10.99 3.49 23.96
N ASP A 69 12.28 3.64 23.63
CA ASP A 69 12.82 3.39 22.30
C ASP A 69 12.77 1.89 21.94
N ALA A 70 13.04 1.00 22.90
CA ALA A 70 12.93 -0.45 22.72
C ALA A 70 11.48 -0.90 22.54
N ASP A 71 10.52 -0.35 23.28
CA ASP A 71 9.09 -0.62 23.12
C ASP A 71 8.59 -0.09 21.76
N THR A 72 9.06 1.10 21.35
CA THR A 72 8.76 1.63 20.02
C THR A 72 9.30 0.70 18.93
N ARG A 73 10.56 0.24 19.04
CA ARG A 73 11.16 -0.73 18.09
C ARG A 73 10.48 -2.10 18.13
N ALA A 74 10.11 -2.59 19.31
CA ALA A 74 9.41 -3.87 19.46
C ALA A 74 8.01 -3.82 18.83
N SER A 75 7.31 -2.68 18.95
CA SER A 75 6.03 -2.47 18.29
C SER A 75 6.14 -2.41 16.76
N LEU A 76 7.24 -1.85 16.23
CA LEU A 76 7.52 -1.74 14.80
C LEU A 76 8.04 -3.04 14.17
N GLN A 77 8.64 -3.94 14.96
CA GLN A 77 9.10 -5.23 14.47
C GLN A 77 7.94 -6.19 14.16
N GLY A 78 6.77 -6.01 14.77
CA GLY A 78 5.57 -6.79 14.54
C GLY A 78 5.72 -8.29 14.82
N SER A 79 4.61 -9.03 14.83
CA SER A 79 4.68 -10.49 14.69
C SER A 79 5.24 -10.77 13.29
N GLY A 80 6.33 -11.56 13.20
CA GLY A 80 7.18 -11.65 12.01
C GLY A 80 6.39 -11.70 10.68
N SER A 81 6.86 -10.94 9.68
CA SER A 81 6.25 -10.96 8.35
C SER A 81 6.46 -12.33 7.69
N THR A 82 5.42 -12.82 7.02
CA THR A 82 5.49 -14.02 6.21
C THR A 82 5.82 -13.61 4.78
N ALA A 83 6.95 -14.07 4.25
CA ALA A 83 7.31 -13.87 2.85
C ALA A 83 7.22 -15.20 2.08
N GLY A 84 6.80 -15.16 0.82
CA GLY A 84 6.63 -16.35 0.00
C GLY A 84 6.34 -16.07 -1.47
N TYR A 85 5.83 -17.09 -2.16
CA TYR A 85 5.39 -17.01 -3.54
C TYR A 85 3.93 -17.46 -3.65
N ASN A 86 3.07 -16.60 -4.20
CA ASN A 86 1.68 -16.91 -4.52
C ASN A 86 1.26 -16.09 -5.75
N GLY A 87 1.54 -16.61 -6.96
CA GLY A 87 1.34 -15.86 -8.20
C GLY A 87 2.22 -14.60 -8.34
N GLY A 88 3.25 -14.48 -7.49
CA GLY A 88 4.07 -13.30 -7.31
C GLY A 88 4.86 -13.40 -5.99
N PHE A 89 5.87 -12.55 -5.83
CA PHE A 89 6.53 -12.38 -4.54
C PHE A 89 5.53 -11.74 -3.57
N THR A 90 5.24 -12.41 -2.46
CA THR A 90 4.28 -11.91 -1.47
C THR A 90 4.95 -11.71 -0.12
N VAL A 91 4.57 -10.64 0.57
CA VAL A 91 4.89 -10.39 1.98
C VAL A 91 3.60 -10.00 2.67
N GLY A 92 3.34 -10.62 3.83
CA GLY A 92 2.16 -10.33 4.63
C GLY A 92 2.46 -10.28 6.11
N SER A 93 1.59 -9.61 6.86
CA SER A 93 1.56 -9.69 8.32
C SER A 93 0.98 -11.03 8.77
N ALA A 94 1.43 -11.52 9.93
CA ALA A 94 0.96 -12.81 10.47
C ALA A 94 -0.55 -12.83 10.79
N ASP A 95 -1.17 -11.67 10.99
CA ASP A 95 -2.60 -11.49 11.25
C ASP A 95 -3.44 -11.41 9.95
N GLY A 96 -2.82 -11.41 8.78
CA GLY A 96 -3.50 -11.35 7.48
C GLY A 96 -4.08 -9.98 7.11
N ASN A 97 -3.91 -8.96 7.95
CA ASN A 97 -4.48 -7.63 7.71
C ASN A 97 -3.73 -6.82 6.66
N TRP A 98 -2.46 -7.14 6.43
CA TRP A 98 -1.58 -6.42 5.53
C TRP A 98 -0.90 -7.40 4.60
N SER A 99 -0.98 -7.12 3.30
CA SER A 99 -0.21 -7.87 2.32
C SER A 99 0.24 -6.99 1.15
N LEU A 100 1.35 -7.41 0.55
CA LEU A 100 1.85 -6.92 -0.72
C LEU A 100 2.26 -8.13 -1.54
N THR A 101 1.68 -8.24 -2.73
CA THR A 101 2.09 -9.14 -3.80
C THR A 101 2.62 -8.32 -4.95
N MET A 102 3.83 -8.65 -5.39
CA MET A 102 4.48 -8.09 -6.56
C MET A 102 4.61 -9.18 -7.62
N ASN A 103 4.08 -8.92 -8.82
CA ASN A 103 4.31 -9.76 -9.98
C ASN A 103 4.52 -8.89 -11.23
N GLY A 104 4.86 -9.54 -12.34
CA GLY A 104 5.15 -8.82 -13.56
C GLY A 104 5.24 -9.75 -14.76
N LEU A 105 5.11 -9.14 -15.92
CA LEU A 105 5.26 -9.78 -17.21
C LEU A 105 6.36 -9.06 -17.99
N LEU A 106 7.23 -9.83 -18.62
CA LEU A 106 8.20 -9.35 -19.59
C LEU A 106 8.04 -10.14 -20.88
N GLN A 107 7.40 -9.54 -21.87
CA GLN A 107 7.39 -10.09 -23.23
C GLN A 107 8.47 -9.41 -24.06
N THR A 108 9.33 -10.21 -24.68
CA THR A 108 10.28 -9.79 -25.70
C THR A 108 9.88 -10.46 -27.00
N SER A 109 9.95 -9.74 -28.11
CA SER A 109 9.69 -10.33 -29.41
C SER A 109 10.68 -9.85 -30.46
N TRP A 110 10.75 -10.59 -31.55
CA TRP A 110 11.36 -10.15 -32.79
C TRP A 110 10.29 -10.19 -33.87
N SER A 111 10.11 -9.08 -34.58
CA SER A 111 9.14 -8.95 -35.64
C SER A 111 9.84 -8.59 -36.95
N ASN A 112 9.31 -9.10 -38.06
CA ASN A 112 9.57 -8.61 -39.39
C ASN A 112 8.21 -8.19 -39.97
N VAL A 113 8.13 -6.94 -40.40
CA VAL A 113 6.91 -6.34 -40.91
C VAL A 113 7.18 -5.89 -42.33
N ASP A 114 6.26 -6.21 -43.22
CA ASP A 114 6.19 -5.75 -44.60
C ASP A 114 4.82 -5.07 -44.73
N ILE A 115 4.81 -3.75 -44.90
CA ILE A 115 3.58 -2.95 -44.92
C ILE A 115 3.48 -2.30 -46.30
N ASP A 116 2.63 -2.87 -47.14
CA ASP A 116 2.29 -2.31 -48.45
C ASP A 116 1.07 -1.37 -48.33
N THR A 117 1.27 -0.21 -47.69
CA THR A 117 0.24 0.84 -47.60
C THR A 117 0.57 2.02 -48.50
N VAL A 118 -0.34 2.35 -49.43
CA VAL A 118 -0.17 3.47 -50.37
C VAL A 118 0.02 4.78 -49.58
N GLY A 119 1.18 5.40 -49.73
CA GLY A 119 1.52 6.69 -49.10
C GLY A 119 2.41 6.59 -47.85
N VAL A 120 2.76 5.39 -47.40
CA VAL A 120 3.71 5.17 -46.30
C VAL A 120 5.04 4.71 -46.90
N VAL A 121 6.10 5.51 -46.73
CA VAL A 121 7.46 5.18 -47.20
C VAL A 121 8.26 4.65 -46.00
N GLY A 122 8.89 3.48 -46.12
CA GLY A 122 9.80 2.94 -45.10
C GLY A 122 9.14 2.12 -43.99
N SER A 123 8.01 1.48 -44.29
CA SER A 123 7.23 0.68 -43.35
C SER A 123 7.63 -0.80 -43.30
N ASP A 124 8.60 -1.21 -44.12
CA ASP A 124 9.20 -2.54 -44.08
C ASP A 124 10.40 -2.53 -43.13
N GLY A 125 10.41 -3.43 -42.17
CA GLY A 125 11.44 -3.41 -41.14
C GLY A 125 11.45 -4.67 -40.29
N TRP A 126 12.57 -4.91 -39.65
CA TRP A 126 12.70 -5.96 -38.66
C TRP A 126 13.42 -5.45 -37.42
N GLY A 127 13.10 -6.02 -36.26
CA GLY A 127 13.69 -5.59 -35.01
C GLY A 127 13.21 -6.37 -33.81
N PHE A 128 13.89 -6.15 -32.69
CA PHE A 128 13.45 -6.61 -31.38
C PHE A 128 12.55 -5.55 -30.75
N ASN A 129 11.51 -5.98 -30.03
CA ASN A 129 10.63 -5.10 -29.27
C ASN A 129 10.20 -5.77 -27.95
N ASN A 130 9.50 -5.00 -27.11
CA ASN A 130 8.87 -5.46 -25.88
C ASN A 130 7.38 -5.12 -25.92
N PRO A 131 6.53 -5.99 -26.50
CA PRO A 131 5.17 -5.59 -26.87
C PRO A 131 4.21 -5.50 -25.67
N ASN A 132 4.52 -6.21 -24.57
CA ASN A 132 3.80 -6.06 -23.32
C ASN A 132 4.74 -6.34 -22.15
N SER A 133 5.01 -5.33 -21.34
CA SER A 133 5.82 -5.46 -20.15
C SER A 133 5.21 -4.62 -19.04
N TRP A 134 4.87 -5.25 -17.93
CA TRP A 134 4.22 -4.57 -16.82
C TRP A 134 4.63 -5.16 -15.47
N MET A 135 4.40 -4.37 -14.42
CA MET A 135 4.52 -4.81 -13.04
C MET A 135 3.26 -4.43 -12.28
N ASN A 136 2.79 -5.38 -11.47
CA ASN A 136 1.59 -5.26 -10.66
C ASN A 136 1.97 -5.27 -9.18
N PHE A 137 1.29 -4.42 -8.42
CA PHE A 137 1.32 -4.39 -6.97
C PHE A 137 -0.11 -4.54 -6.48
N SER A 138 -0.37 -5.59 -5.71
CA SER A 138 -1.68 -5.81 -5.13
C SER A 138 -1.57 -6.28 -3.69
N GLY A 139 -2.66 -6.21 -2.93
CA GLY A 139 -2.66 -6.72 -1.58
C GLY A 139 -3.81 -6.18 -0.74
N THR A 140 -3.71 -6.40 0.57
CA THR A 140 -4.71 -6.01 1.56
C THR A 140 -4.17 -4.95 2.51
N ILE A 141 -5.06 -4.08 2.96
CA ILE A 141 -4.83 -3.04 3.96
C ILE A 141 -5.95 -3.16 4.98
N ALA A 142 -5.58 -3.31 6.25
CA ALA A 142 -6.52 -3.43 7.36
C ALA A 142 -7.59 -4.54 7.16
N GLY A 143 -7.26 -5.62 6.46
CA GLY A 143 -8.10 -6.82 6.27
C GLY A 143 -9.27 -6.65 5.29
N ASP A 144 -9.96 -5.51 5.31
CA ASP A 144 -11.25 -5.33 4.61
C ASP A 144 -11.11 -4.56 3.27
N TYR A 145 -9.95 -3.96 3.03
CA TYR A 145 -9.66 -3.20 1.82
C TYR A 145 -8.54 -3.87 1.03
N SER A 146 -8.76 -4.06 -0.26
CA SER A 146 -7.74 -4.52 -1.19
C SER A 146 -7.35 -3.41 -2.17
N TYR A 147 -6.11 -3.42 -2.64
CA TYR A 147 -5.65 -2.54 -3.72
C TYR A 147 -5.04 -3.34 -4.87
N ASP A 148 -5.12 -2.77 -6.06
CA ASP A 148 -4.43 -3.26 -7.25
C ASP A 148 -3.95 -2.09 -8.10
N VAL A 149 -2.65 -2.09 -8.44
CA VAL A 149 -2.00 -1.08 -9.26
C VAL A 149 -1.06 -1.76 -10.24
N ARG A 150 -1.28 -1.53 -11.54
CA ARG A 150 -0.36 -1.99 -12.61
C ARG A 150 0.25 -0.84 -13.37
N TYR A 151 1.55 -0.92 -13.57
CA TYR A 151 2.28 -0.03 -14.44
C TYR A 151 2.75 -0.77 -15.68
N ASN A 152 2.50 -0.20 -16.85
CA ASN A 152 2.89 -0.76 -18.14
C ASN A 152 4.06 0.06 -18.73
N TRP A 153 5.18 -0.61 -18.99
CA TRP A 153 6.41 0.01 -19.50
C TRP A 153 6.38 0.33 -20.99
N ASP A 154 5.55 -0.37 -21.77
CA ASP A 154 5.44 -0.09 -23.22
C ASP A 154 4.78 1.27 -23.45
N THR A 155 3.65 1.50 -22.79
CA THR A 155 2.94 2.79 -22.85
C THR A 155 3.48 3.84 -21.89
N ALA A 156 4.35 3.45 -20.94
CA ALA A 156 4.80 4.27 -19.82
C ALA A 156 3.65 4.90 -19.01
N THR A 157 2.56 4.13 -18.82
CA THR A 157 1.36 4.57 -18.10
C THR A 157 1.00 3.65 -16.94
N THR A 158 0.24 4.19 -15.99
CA THR A 158 -0.50 3.35 -15.04
C THR A 158 -1.70 2.77 -15.78
N GLU A 159 -1.66 1.46 -15.98
CA GLU A 159 -2.67 0.71 -16.71
C GLU A 159 -4.01 0.74 -15.96
N TRP A 160 -3.96 0.58 -14.64
CA TRP A 160 -5.09 0.64 -13.73
C TRP A 160 -4.60 0.82 -12.29
N ALA A 161 -5.46 1.40 -11.45
CA ALA A 161 -5.21 1.68 -10.05
C ALA A 161 -6.56 1.77 -9.34
N ASN A 162 -6.85 0.81 -8.47
CA ASN A 162 -8.14 0.72 -7.80
C ASN A 162 -8.02 0.20 -6.37
N GLY A 163 -9.10 0.42 -5.62
CA GLY A 163 -9.38 -0.19 -4.34
C GLY A 163 -10.63 -1.05 -4.42
N SER A 164 -10.67 -2.14 -3.66
CA SER A 164 -11.82 -3.05 -3.59
C SER A 164 -12.23 -3.34 -2.15
N PHE A 165 -13.53 -3.47 -1.93
CA PHE A 165 -14.15 -3.86 -0.67
C PHE A 165 -14.92 -5.18 -0.88
N ASP A 166 -14.71 -6.13 0.04
CA ASP A 166 -15.56 -7.31 0.14
C ASP A 166 -16.87 -6.93 0.84
N LEU A 167 -18.01 -7.19 0.20
CA LEU A 167 -19.34 -6.90 0.74
C LEU A 167 -19.99 -8.15 1.36
N GLY A 168 -19.33 -9.31 1.28
CA GLY A 168 -19.84 -10.60 1.71
C GLY A 168 -20.71 -11.30 0.68
N ASP A 169 -20.96 -12.59 0.91
CA ASP A 169 -21.84 -13.43 0.08
C ASP A 169 -21.50 -13.43 -1.42
N GLY A 170 -20.20 -13.33 -1.73
CA GLY A 170 -19.69 -13.31 -3.10
C GLY A 170 -19.75 -11.94 -3.79
N TRP A 171 -20.25 -10.90 -3.13
CA TRP A 171 -20.31 -9.54 -3.66
C TRP A 171 -19.05 -8.74 -3.30
N GLY A 172 -18.55 -7.97 -4.26
CA GLY A 172 -17.46 -7.04 -4.06
C GLY A 172 -17.69 -5.73 -4.80
N MET A 173 -17.11 -4.65 -4.29
CA MET A 173 -17.16 -3.34 -4.93
C MET A 173 -15.75 -2.84 -5.21
N THR A 174 -15.48 -2.44 -6.45
CA THR A 174 -14.20 -1.89 -6.89
C THR A 174 -14.38 -0.44 -7.32
N MET A 175 -13.46 0.44 -6.92
CA MET A 175 -13.47 1.86 -7.26
C MET A 175 -12.08 2.31 -7.74
N GLY A 176 -12.05 3.16 -8.76
CA GLY A 176 -10.81 3.66 -9.37
C GLY A 176 -10.75 3.29 -10.84
N THR A 177 -9.55 3.11 -11.35
CA THR A 177 -9.33 2.64 -12.72
C THR A 177 -9.24 1.12 -12.73
N PHE A 178 -10.02 0.44 -13.57
CA PHE A 178 -10.07 -1.01 -13.67
C PHE A 178 -10.44 -1.49 -15.08
N LYS A 179 -10.16 -2.76 -15.34
CA LYS A 179 -10.53 -3.46 -16.56
C LYS A 179 -12.04 -3.69 -16.61
N VAL A 180 -12.69 -3.21 -17.66
CA VAL A 180 -14.14 -3.32 -17.85
C VAL A 180 -14.48 -4.69 -18.43
N ALA A 181 -15.50 -5.34 -17.89
CA ALA A 181 -15.90 -6.70 -18.25
C ALA A 181 -16.69 -6.71 -19.58
N THR A 182 -16.01 -6.51 -20.71
CA THR A 182 -16.62 -6.39 -22.04
C THR A 182 -16.80 -7.70 -22.77
N ASN A 183 -15.85 -8.64 -22.67
CA ASN A 183 -15.96 -9.97 -23.28
C ASN A 183 -15.01 -10.95 -22.56
N ARG A 184 -15.08 -12.26 -22.85
CA ARG A 184 -14.23 -13.25 -22.18
C ARG A 184 -12.75 -13.12 -22.51
N GLU A 185 -12.41 -12.87 -23.78
CA GLU A 185 -11.04 -12.71 -24.25
C GLU A 185 -10.33 -11.55 -23.54
N ASP A 186 -11.05 -10.44 -23.40
CA ASP A 186 -10.62 -9.28 -22.63
C ASP A 186 -10.37 -9.73 -21.20
N MET A 187 -11.29 -10.44 -20.55
CA MET A 187 -11.14 -10.83 -19.13
C MET A 187 -10.03 -11.84 -18.82
N ILE A 188 -9.47 -12.51 -19.82
CA ILE A 188 -8.28 -13.35 -19.65
C ILE A 188 -7.06 -12.45 -19.47
N ASP A 189 -6.15 -12.82 -18.56
CA ASP A 189 -4.91 -12.08 -18.37
C ASP A 189 -4.03 -12.18 -19.61
N ASP A 190 -3.34 -11.10 -19.92
CA ASP A 190 -2.51 -10.92 -21.10
C ASP A 190 -1.33 -11.92 -21.17
N GLN A 191 -0.94 -12.53 -20.04
CA GLN A 191 0.03 -13.63 -20.00
C GLN A 191 -0.51 -14.96 -20.58
N TYR A 192 -1.84 -15.09 -20.68
CA TYR A 192 -2.54 -16.28 -21.15
C TYR A 192 -3.30 -16.04 -22.46
N GLN A 193 -3.17 -14.86 -23.05
CA GLN A 193 -3.71 -14.57 -24.38
C GLN A 193 -2.91 -15.29 -25.46
N LEU A 194 -3.62 -15.78 -26.48
CA LEU A 194 -3.01 -16.52 -27.60
C LEU A 194 -2.42 -15.60 -28.68
N ASN A 195 -2.89 -14.36 -28.75
CA ASN A 195 -2.39 -13.39 -29.70
C ASN A 195 -1.24 -12.58 -29.06
N LEU A 196 -0.13 -12.44 -29.78
CA LEU A 196 0.98 -11.58 -29.33
C LEU A 196 0.66 -10.08 -29.47
N LEU A 197 -0.26 -9.70 -30.38
CA LEU A 197 -0.50 -8.31 -30.78
C LEU A 197 -1.94 -8.13 -31.31
N ASN A 198 -2.77 -7.30 -30.67
CA ASN A 198 -4.17 -7.12 -31.09
C ASN A 198 -4.43 -5.91 -32.02
N GLN A 199 -3.44 -5.05 -32.29
CA GLN A 199 -3.61 -3.92 -33.21
C GLN A 199 -2.43 -3.74 -34.19
N VAL A 200 -2.77 -3.76 -35.48
CA VAL A 200 -1.98 -3.12 -36.54
C VAL A 200 -2.74 -1.87 -36.95
N THR A 201 -2.41 -0.73 -36.35
CA THR A 201 -3.08 0.54 -36.66
C THR A 201 -2.21 1.31 -37.63
N GLY A 202 -2.46 1.12 -38.94
CA GLY A 202 -2.09 2.00 -40.05
C GLY A 202 -0.60 2.19 -40.37
N THR A 203 0.28 2.26 -39.38
CA THR A 203 1.74 2.47 -39.51
C THR A 203 2.54 2.01 -38.30
N ALA A 204 1.88 1.54 -37.23
CA ALA A 204 2.53 1.04 -36.03
C ALA A 204 1.88 -0.27 -35.57
N ILE A 205 2.71 -1.21 -35.14
CA ILE A 205 2.29 -2.24 -34.17
C ILE A 205 1.99 -1.45 -32.89
N ALA A 206 0.71 -1.21 -32.62
CA ALA A 206 0.28 -0.33 -31.54
C ALA A 206 -0.57 -1.14 -30.55
N ASP A 207 -0.26 -0.96 -29.26
CA ASP A 207 -0.98 -1.44 -28.08
C ASP A 207 -1.41 -2.92 -28.11
N ALA A 208 -0.68 -3.78 -27.37
CA ALA A 208 -1.01 -5.19 -27.22
C ALA A 208 -2.27 -5.43 -26.35
N ARG A 209 -2.87 -4.39 -25.78
CA ARG A 209 -4.01 -4.51 -24.86
C ARG A 209 -5.28 -4.83 -25.64
N ALA A 210 -5.82 -6.02 -25.42
CA ALA A 210 -7.09 -6.42 -26.03
C ALA A 210 -8.33 -5.84 -25.32
N TYR A 211 -8.17 -5.18 -24.16
CA TYR A 211 -9.28 -4.88 -23.26
C TYR A 211 -9.51 -3.39 -23.00
N THR A 212 -10.73 -3.07 -22.58
CA THR A 212 -11.11 -1.71 -22.18
C THR A 212 -10.79 -1.46 -20.71
N VAL A 213 -10.21 -0.30 -20.41
CA VAL A 213 -10.02 0.20 -19.03
C VAL A 213 -10.90 1.42 -18.81
N GLY A 214 -11.63 1.44 -17.71
CA GLY A 214 -12.48 2.56 -17.30
C GLY A 214 -12.15 3.06 -15.90
N ASN A 215 -12.41 4.34 -15.64
CA ASN A 215 -12.32 4.92 -14.30
C ASN A 215 -13.71 5.14 -13.72
N GLY A 216 -14.03 4.53 -12.58
CA GLY A 216 -15.35 4.66 -11.97
C GLY A 216 -15.58 3.68 -10.82
N ILE A 217 -16.75 3.06 -10.83
CA ILE A 217 -17.19 2.08 -9.83
C ILE A 217 -17.69 0.80 -10.52
N GLN A 218 -17.40 -0.35 -9.92
CA GLN A 218 -17.88 -1.66 -10.34
C GLN A 218 -18.41 -2.44 -9.15
N LEU A 219 -19.57 -3.05 -9.35
CA LEU A 219 -20.12 -4.10 -8.48
C LEU A 219 -19.87 -5.45 -9.16
N GLY A 220 -19.23 -6.37 -8.44
CA GLY A 220 -18.97 -7.73 -8.89
C GLY A 220 -19.67 -8.75 -8.01
N TYR A 221 -20.09 -9.86 -8.60
CA TYR A 221 -20.57 -11.05 -7.90
C TYR A 221 -19.83 -12.28 -8.42
N SER A 222 -19.42 -13.16 -7.52
CA SER A 222 -18.83 -14.46 -7.83
C SER A 222 -19.48 -15.56 -6.99
N GLY A 223 -20.10 -16.53 -7.67
CA GLY A 223 -20.63 -17.75 -7.07
C GLY A 223 -20.07 -19.00 -7.76
N ASP A 224 -20.66 -20.15 -7.43
CA ASP A 224 -20.18 -21.44 -7.92
C ASP A 224 -20.34 -21.59 -9.44
N GLU A 225 -21.49 -21.21 -9.99
CA GLU A 225 -21.82 -21.34 -11.42
C GLU A 225 -21.93 -20.00 -12.16
N MET A 226 -22.01 -18.89 -11.42
CA MET A 226 -22.29 -17.57 -12.00
C MET A 226 -21.30 -16.50 -11.57
N ARG A 227 -20.95 -15.62 -12.49
CA ARG A 227 -20.28 -14.35 -12.21
C ARG A 227 -21.02 -13.21 -12.88
N PHE A 228 -21.05 -12.06 -12.22
CA PHE A 228 -21.71 -10.87 -12.73
C PHE A 228 -20.89 -9.63 -12.44
N TRP A 229 -20.90 -8.70 -13.38
CA TRP A 229 -20.29 -7.38 -13.23
C TRP A 229 -21.25 -6.31 -13.72
N ALA A 230 -21.37 -5.25 -12.93
CA ALA A 230 -22.00 -4.00 -13.35
C ALA A 230 -21.06 -2.85 -13.05
N SER A 231 -20.79 -2.00 -14.04
CA SER A 231 -19.90 -0.87 -13.87
C SER A 231 -20.48 0.41 -14.45
N LEU A 232 -20.13 1.52 -13.80
CA LEU A 232 -20.37 2.88 -14.25
C LEU A 232 -19.01 3.57 -14.32
N THR A 233 -18.59 3.97 -15.51
CA THR A 233 -17.25 4.53 -15.75
C THR A 233 -17.32 5.86 -16.49
N ASN A 234 -16.37 6.74 -16.24
CA ASN A 234 -16.23 8.02 -16.93
C ASN A 234 -15.62 7.81 -18.32
N LEU A 235 -15.93 8.70 -19.28
CA LEU A 235 -15.32 8.69 -20.61
C LEU A 235 -13.79 8.93 -20.59
N VAL A 236 -13.28 9.74 -19.66
CA VAL A 236 -11.85 10.05 -19.55
C VAL A 236 -11.18 9.11 -18.57
N ALA A 237 -10.36 8.18 -19.08
CA ALA A 237 -9.47 7.37 -18.26
C ALA A 237 -8.49 8.28 -17.48
N GLY A 238 -8.69 8.40 -16.17
CA GLY A 238 -7.73 9.05 -15.25
C GLY A 238 -7.78 10.59 -15.16
N GLY A 239 -8.78 11.26 -15.74
CA GLY A 239 -8.96 12.72 -15.64
C GLY A 239 -9.97 13.14 -14.57
N PRO A 240 -9.88 14.37 -14.02
CA PRO A 240 -10.93 14.92 -13.15
C PRO A 240 -12.26 15.02 -13.91
N VAL A 241 -13.35 14.87 -13.17
CA VAL A 241 -14.72 14.99 -13.69
C VAL A 241 -14.89 16.35 -14.38
N ALA A 242 -15.06 16.36 -15.71
CA ALA A 242 -15.42 17.57 -16.45
C ALA A 242 -16.90 17.94 -16.17
N ASN A 243 -17.26 19.20 -16.42
CA ASN A 243 -18.57 19.81 -16.12
C ASN A 243 -19.76 19.21 -16.90
N ASP A 244 -19.54 18.13 -17.64
CA ASP A 244 -20.53 17.36 -18.41
C ASP A 244 -20.10 15.88 -18.43
N SER A 245 -20.11 15.23 -17.26
CA SER A 245 -19.58 13.87 -17.09
C SER A 245 -20.46 12.87 -17.83
N GLN A 246 -20.02 12.52 -19.04
CA GLN A 246 -20.56 11.40 -19.78
C GLN A 246 -20.06 10.09 -19.17
N ASN A 247 -21.02 9.20 -18.87
CA ASN A 247 -20.75 7.92 -18.23
C ASN A 247 -21.04 6.77 -19.19
N ASN A 248 -20.28 5.70 -19.04
CA ASN A 248 -20.45 4.43 -19.71
C ASN A 248 -21.00 3.43 -18.71
N VAL A 249 -22.00 2.65 -19.12
CA VAL A 249 -22.55 1.54 -18.36
C VAL A 249 -22.09 0.25 -19.01
N ASN A 250 -21.54 -0.66 -18.22
CA ASN A 250 -21.27 -2.03 -18.65
C ASN A 250 -21.94 -3.03 -17.70
N LEU A 251 -22.56 -4.04 -18.29
CA LEU A 251 -23.12 -5.20 -17.60
C LEU A 251 -22.52 -6.45 -18.24
N ARG A 252 -22.05 -7.41 -17.44
CA ARG A 252 -21.65 -8.74 -17.90
C ARG A 252 -22.18 -9.81 -16.99
N LEU A 253 -22.66 -10.89 -17.59
CA LEU A 253 -23.04 -12.12 -16.93
C LEU A 253 -22.25 -13.28 -17.54
N GLU A 254 -21.68 -14.12 -16.69
CA GLU A 254 -21.03 -15.38 -17.07
C GLU A 254 -21.73 -16.54 -16.36
N TYR A 255 -22.01 -17.61 -17.11
CA TYR A 255 -22.58 -18.86 -16.60
C TYR A 255 -21.69 -20.03 -16.98
N MET A 256 -21.14 -20.71 -15.97
CA MET A 256 -20.33 -21.91 -16.10
C MET A 256 -21.26 -23.13 -16.15
N VAL A 257 -21.35 -23.75 -17.32
CA VAL A 257 -22.18 -24.94 -17.56
C VAL A 257 -21.51 -26.18 -16.98
N GLU A 258 -20.20 -26.31 -17.18
CA GLU A 258 -19.37 -27.37 -16.61
C GLU A 258 -17.93 -26.91 -16.45
N GLY A 259 -17.19 -27.56 -15.55
CA GLY A 259 -15.77 -27.28 -15.28
C GLY A 259 -15.53 -26.54 -13.97
N THR A 260 -14.39 -25.88 -13.86
CA THR A 260 -14.02 -25.00 -12.75
C THR A 260 -13.57 -23.64 -13.29
N TRP A 261 -13.86 -22.56 -12.56
CA TRP A 261 -13.49 -21.21 -12.97
C TRP A 261 -12.02 -21.05 -13.38
N SER A 262 -11.11 -21.70 -12.66
CA SER A 262 -9.67 -21.68 -12.94
C SER A 262 -9.29 -22.24 -14.31
N GLN A 263 -10.11 -23.13 -14.90
CA GLN A 263 -9.86 -23.64 -16.25
C GLN A 263 -10.06 -22.57 -17.31
N PHE A 264 -10.94 -21.60 -17.05
CA PHE A 264 -11.27 -20.56 -18.01
C PHE A 264 -10.30 -19.38 -17.98
N ASP A 265 -9.43 -19.28 -16.96
CA ASP A 265 -8.48 -18.16 -16.81
C ASP A 265 -7.37 -18.15 -17.88
N GLN A 266 -7.31 -19.18 -18.73
CA GLN A 266 -6.39 -19.29 -19.87
C GLN A 266 -7.08 -19.94 -21.07
N PHE A 267 -6.61 -19.66 -22.29
CA PHE A 267 -7.19 -20.25 -23.51
C PHE A 267 -6.76 -21.70 -23.78
N THR A 268 -5.70 -22.18 -23.13
CA THR A 268 -5.14 -23.51 -23.39
C THR A 268 -5.33 -24.42 -22.19
N SER A 269 -5.66 -25.69 -22.46
CA SER A 269 -5.74 -26.71 -21.43
C SER A 269 -4.49 -27.59 -21.44
N ALA A 270 -4.13 -28.13 -20.27
CA ALA A 270 -3.13 -29.18 -20.20
C ALA A 270 -3.63 -30.44 -20.92
N ASN A 271 -2.72 -31.23 -21.48
CA ASN A 271 -3.07 -32.49 -22.13
C ASN A 271 -3.82 -33.41 -21.14
N GLY A 272 -5.02 -33.85 -21.51
CA GLY A 272 -5.90 -34.65 -20.65
C GLY A 272 -6.71 -33.86 -19.61
N GLY A 273 -6.78 -32.52 -19.73
CA GLY A 273 -7.62 -31.68 -18.89
C GLY A 273 -9.11 -32.03 -18.98
N ALA A 274 -9.84 -31.84 -17.89
CA ALA A 274 -11.29 -31.98 -17.88
C ALA A 274 -11.95 -30.97 -18.82
N SER A 275 -13.06 -31.37 -19.45
CA SER A 275 -13.90 -30.49 -20.26
C SER A 275 -14.46 -29.35 -19.41
N GLY A 276 -14.63 -28.19 -20.02
CA GLY A 276 -15.29 -27.03 -19.44
C GLY A 276 -16.21 -26.40 -20.48
N THR A 277 -17.26 -25.73 -20.05
CA THR A 277 -18.05 -24.85 -20.91
C THR A 277 -18.48 -23.63 -20.12
N LEU A 278 -18.16 -22.45 -20.64
CA LEU A 278 -18.54 -21.15 -20.12
C LEU A 278 -19.26 -20.36 -21.20
N ILE A 279 -20.33 -19.67 -20.82
CA ILE A 279 -21.08 -18.76 -21.71
C ILE A 279 -21.11 -17.38 -21.06
N GLY A 280 -20.82 -16.35 -21.84
CA GLY A 280 -20.83 -14.96 -21.43
C GLY A 280 -21.77 -14.11 -22.28
N VAL A 281 -22.42 -13.14 -21.64
CA VAL A 281 -23.15 -12.07 -22.32
C VAL A 281 -22.75 -10.74 -21.69
N SER A 282 -22.50 -9.73 -22.51
CA SER A 282 -22.25 -8.38 -22.02
C SER A 282 -23.01 -7.33 -22.81
N TYR A 283 -23.34 -6.24 -22.15
CA TYR A 283 -23.90 -5.03 -22.73
C TYR A 283 -23.04 -3.85 -22.28
N ASN A 284 -22.57 -3.03 -23.21
CA ASN A 284 -21.76 -1.85 -22.93
C ASN A 284 -22.31 -0.64 -23.68
N THR A 285 -22.26 0.54 -23.08
CA THR A 285 -22.55 1.82 -23.72
C THR A 285 -21.31 2.70 -23.72
N VAL A 286 -21.02 3.35 -24.84
CA VAL A 286 -19.98 4.36 -24.94
C VAL A 286 -20.66 5.70 -25.23
N SER A 287 -20.63 6.60 -24.25
CA SER A 287 -21.12 7.96 -24.42
C SER A 287 -20.13 8.78 -25.28
N ALA A 288 -20.65 9.65 -26.15
CA ALA A 288 -19.87 10.34 -27.17
C ALA A 288 -19.60 11.81 -26.84
N ASN A 289 -18.34 12.26 -26.95
CA ASN A 289 -17.94 13.62 -26.63
C ASN A 289 -18.55 14.67 -27.58
N ALA A 290 -19.06 15.76 -27.00
CA ALA A 290 -19.24 17.04 -27.65
C ALA A 290 -17.86 17.64 -28.01
N VAL A 291 -17.35 17.30 -29.20
CA VAL A 291 -16.27 18.09 -29.79
C VAL A 291 -16.81 19.50 -30.02
N ALA A 292 -16.15 20.51 -29.47
CA ALA A 292 -16.47 21.93 -29.66
C ALA A 292 -16.42 22.32 -31.15
N GLY A 293 -17.50 22.06 -31.86
CA GLY A 293 -17.70 22.34 -33.28
C GLY A 293 -19.19 22.34 -33.58
N PRO A 294 -19.71 23.25 -34.42
CA PRO A 294 -21.14 23.49 -34.55
C PRO A 294 -21.96 22.35 -35.18
N ASN A 295 -21.38 21.17 -35.46
CA ASN A 295 -22.02 20.08 -36.20
C ASN A 295 -21.54 18.65 -35.83
N ASN A 296 -20.90 18.42 -34.69
CA ASN A 296 -20.41 17.08 -34.31
C ASN A 296 -21.13 16.55 -33.05
N ASP A 297 -22.44 16.33 -33.15
CA ASP A 297 -23.12 15.40 -32.26
C ASP A 297 -22.76 14.00 -32.76
N THR A 298 -21.75 13.38 -32.16
CA THR A 298 -21.52 11.95 -32.37
C THR A 298 -22.50 11.24 -31.45
N ASP A 299 -23.35 10.36 -31.98
CA ASP A 299 -24.26 9.58 -31.15
C ASP A 299 -23.46 8.61 -30.28
N GLY A 300 -23.91 8.39 -29.04
CA GLY A 300 -23.34 7.35 -28.18
C GLY A 300 -23.64 5.96 -28.74
N ASP A 301 -22.66 5.07 -28.72
CA ASP A 301 -22.79 3.71 -29.24
C ASP A 301 -23.11 2.71 -28.12
N ASN A 302 -23.73 1.59 -28.47
CA ASN A 302 -23.89 0.44 -27.59
C ASN A 302 -23.48 -0.86 -28.26
N THR A 303 -22.95 -1.79 -27.45
CA THR A 303 -22.44 -3.08 -27.90
C THR A 303 -23.05 -4.20 -27.06
N LEU A 304 -23.63 -5.19 -27.72
CA LEU A 304 -24.04 -6.47 -27.12
C LEU A 304 -23.06 -7.55 -27.58
N THR A 305 -22.37 -8.20 -26.64
CA THR A 305 -21.48 -9.32 -26.92
C THR A 305 -22.06 -10.60 -26.35
N ILE A 306 -21.97 -11.69 -27.13
CA ILE A 306 -22.24 -13.05 -26.67
C ILE A 306 -21.00 -13.87 -27.00
N ASP A 307 -20.41 -14.49 -25.99
CA ASP A 307 -19.17 -15.26 -26.09
C ASP A 307 -19.28 -16.60 -25.36
N ALA A 308 -18.39 -17.53 -25.70
CA ALA A 308 -18.28 -18.82 -25.02
C ALA A 308 -16.84 -19.34 -25.06
N GLN A 309 -16.46 -20.09 -24.03
CA GLN A 309 -15.17 -20.77 -23.92
C GLN A 309 -15.43 -22.24 -23.60
N LEU A 310 -14.75 -23.13 -24.34
CA LEU A 310 -14.91 -24.59 -24.32
C LEU A 310 -13.56 -25.27 -24.10
#